data_AF-A0A3C1YBB1-F1
#
_entry.id   AF-A0A3C1YBB1-F1
#
_cell.length_a   1.000
_cell.length_b   1.000
_cell.length_c   1.000
_cell.angle_alpha   90.00
_cell.angle_beta   90.00
_cell.angle_gamma   90.00
#
_symmetry.space_group_name_H-M   'P 1'
#
loop_
_entity.id
_entity.type
_entity.pdbx_description
1 polymer ?
#
loop_
_entity_poly.entity_id
_entity_poly.type
_entity_poly.pdbx_seq_one_letter_code
_entity_poly.pdbx_strand_id
1 'polypeptide(L)'
;QLLKGKDTSRWFNHLMDYMVNLFKPAKPLKTAYKRPMTDDQWRENKSNDQDKINKILDKIAKSGYESLNKEEKETLFKASKK
;
A
#
# COMPACT_ATOMS: atom_id res chain seq x y z
N GLN A 1 50.68 -43.19 -0.79
CA GLN A 1 49.59 -43.12 0.21
C GLN A 1 48.96 -41.74 0.09
N LEU A 2 47.70 -41.67 -0.36
CA LEU A 2 47.01 -40.41 -0.63
C LEU A 2 46.69 -39.72 0.70
N LEU A 3 47.29 -38.54 0.87
CA LEU A 3 47.21 -37.73 2.08
C LEU A 3 45.74 -37.44 2.41
N LYS A 4 45.37 -37.85 3.62
CA LYS A 4 44.09 -37.67 4.29
C LYS A 4 43.73 -36.18 4.30
N GLY A 5 42.99 -35.74 3.28
CA GLY A 5 42.49 -34.38 3.15
C GLY A 5 41.55 -34.08 4.31
N LYS A 6 41.98 -33.23 5.22
CA LYS A 6 41.19 -32.73 6.35
C LYS A 6 39.95 -32.06 5.76
N ASP A 7 38.75 -32.49 6.17
CA ASP A 7 37.43 -32.10 5.68
C ASP A 7 37.04 -30.61 5.91
N THR A 8 37.98 -29.69 5.81
CA THR A 8 37.78 -28.24 6.01
C THR A 8 36.83 -27.65 4.97
N SER A 9 36.72 -28.29 3.80
CA SER A 9 35.77 -27.92 2.75
C SER A 9 34.31 -28.05 3.19
N ARG A 10 33.98 -28.92 4.16
CA ARG A 10 32.57 -29.08 4.61
C ARG A 10 32.02 -27.83 5.29
N TRP A 11 32.77 -27.24 6.21
CA TRP A 11 32.39 -25.95 6.80
C TRP A 11 32.27 -24.89 5.71
N PHE A 12 33.29 -24.77 4.85
CA PHE A 12 33.29 -23.73 3.81
C PHE A 12 32.08 -23.86 2.87
N ASN A 13 31.71 -25.08 2.48
CA ASN A 13 30.50 -25.34 1.70
C ASN A 13 29.24 -24.88 2.43
N HIS A 14 29.09 -25.17 3.72
CA HIS A 14 27.95 -24.68 4.51
C HIS A 14 27.89 -23.15 4.61
N LEU A 15 29.05 -22.49 4.73
CA LEU A 15 29.12 -21.02 4.74
C LEU A 15 28.71 -20.43 3.38
N MET A 16 29.24 -21.00 2.29
CA MET A 16 28.92 -20.57 0.94
C MET A 16 27.45 -20.82 0.60
N ASP A 17 26.87 -21.95 1.01
CA ASP A 17 25.45 -22.26 0.82
C ASP A 17 24.55 -21.26 1.55
N TYR A 18 24.92 -20.85 2.75
CA TYR A 18 24.19 -19.83 3.51
C TYR A 18 24.26 -18.46 2.84
N MET A 19 25.45 -18.05 2.38
CA MET A 19 25.65 -16.80 1.65
C MET A 19 24.85 -16.78 0.34
N VAL A 20 24.95 -17.85 -0.46
CA VAL A 20 24.22 -17.95 -1.74
C VAL A 20 22.71 -17.95 -1.52
N ASN A 21 22.20 -18.57 -0.45
CA ASN A 21 20.78 -18.52 -0.13
C ASN A 21 20.28 -17.14 0.28
N LEU A 22 21.13 -16.29 0.88
CA LEU A 22 20.79 -14.89 1.21
C LEU A 22 20.76 -13.99 -0.02
N PHE A 23 21.62 -14.24 -1.01
CA PHE A 23 21.67 -13.47 -2.27
C PHE A 23 20.67 -13.96 -3.33
N LYS A 24 19.97 -15.07 -3.09
CA LYS A 24 18.91 -15.52 -4.00
C LYS A 24 17.73 -14.56 -3.95
N PRO A 25 17.25 -14.06 -5.10
CA PRO A 25 16.09 -13.19 -5.13
C PRO A 25 14.88 -13.91 -4.54
N ALA A 26 14.18 -13.25 -3.62
CA ALA A 26 12.97 -13.81 -3.02
C ALA A 26 11.96 -14.15 -4.12
N LYS A 27 11.30 -15.31 -4.00
CA LYS A 27 10.19 -15.68 -4.89
C LYS A 27 9.15 -14.57 -4.87
N PRO A 28 8.53 -14.19 -6.01
CA PRO A 28 7.50 -13.17 -6.02
C PRO A 28 6.40 -13.59 -5.06
N LEU A 29 6.18 -12.78 -4.02
CA LEU A 29 5.08 -12.98 -3.09
C LEU A 29 3.80 -12.98 -3.93
N LYS A 30 3.00 -14.04 -3.85
CA LYS A 30 1.65 -14.05 -4.43
C LYS A 30 0.91 -12.89 -3.79
N THR A 31 0.75 -11.80 -4.54
CA THR A 31 -0.05 -10.67 -4.10
C THR A 31 -1.45 -11.23 -3.80
N ALA A 32 -1.96 -10.96 -2.61
CA ALA A 32 -3.34 -11.27 -2.31
C ALA A 32 -4.18 -10.60 -3.40
N TYR A 33 -4.91 -11.41 -4.17
CA TYR A 33 -5.76 -10.93 -5.25
C TYR A 33 -6.73 -9.91 -4.65
N LYS A 34 -6.44 -8.62 -4.84
CA LYS A 34 -7.39 -7.56 -4.49
C LYS A 34 -8.55 -7.74 -5.46
N ARG A 35 -9.68 -8.22 -4.93
CA ARG A 35 -10.88 -8.35 -5.74
C ARG A 35 -11.18 -6.99 -6.36
N PRO A 36 -11.50 -6.93 -7.66
CA PRO A 36 -12.00 -5.69 -8.24
C PRO A 36 -13.22 -5.27 -7.43
N MET A 37 -13.26 -3.99 -7.04
CA MET A 37 -14.37 -3.43 -6.31
C MET A 37 -15.64 -3.66 -7.12
N THR A 38 -16.68 -4.26 -6.51
CA THR A 38 -17.95 -4.45 -7.21
C THR A 38 -18.60 -3.10 -7.46
N ASP A 39 -19.40 -3.01 -8.53
CA ASP A 39 -20.10 -1.78 -8.92
C ASP A 39 -20.90 -1.18 -7.76
N ASP A 40 -21.49 -2.02 -6.92
CA ASP A 40 -22.25 -1.62 -5.73
C ASP A 40 -21.38 -0.86 -4.72
N GLN A 41 -20.18 -1.39 -4.43
CA GLN A 41 -19.25 -0.75 -3.50
C GLN A 41 -18.68 0.55 -4.08
N TRP A 42 -18.48 0.61 -5.40
CA TRP A 42 -18.08 1.85 -6.06
C TRP A 42 -19.16 2.93 -5.95
N ARG A 43 -20.44 2.56 -6.14
CA ARG A 43 -21.58 3.48 -5.98
C ARG A 43 -21.72 3.96 -4.54
N GLU A 44 -21.56 3.06 -3.56
CA GLU A 44 -21.60 3.41 -2.13
C GLU A 44 -20.50 4.42 -1.77
N ASN A 45 -19.25 4.16 -2.19
CA ASN A 45 -18.15 5.10 -1.95
C ASN A 45 -18.38 6.47 -2.60
N LYS A 46 -18.89 6.49 -3.82
CA LYS A 46 -19.22 7.74 -4.51
C LYS A 46 -20.34 8.51 -3.79
N SER A 47 -21.35 7.81 -3.28
CA SER A 47 -22.41 8.41 -2.46
C SER A 47 -21.84 9.01 -1.18
N ASN A 48 -21.01 8.25 -0.46
CA ASN A 48 -20.37 8.70 0.78
C ASN A 48 -19.50 9.94 0.56
N ASP A 49 -18.78 10.01 -0.57
CA ASP A 49 -17.98 11.20 -0.92
C ASP A 49 -18.87 12.40 -1.27
N GLN A 50 -19.99 12.17 -1.96
CA GLN A 50 -20.96 13.22 -2.25
C GLN A 50 -21.62 13.78 -0.98
N ASP A 51 -21.93 12.91 -0.02
CA ASP A 51 -22.51 13.33 1.27
C ASP A 51 -21.55 14.21 2.07
N LYS A 52 -20.25 13.93 2.03
CA LYS A 52 -19.23 14.79 2.64
C LYS A 52 -19.20 16.16 1.97
N ILE A 53 -19.26 16.20 0.63
CA ILE A 53 -19.29 17.46 -0.13
C ILE A 53 -20.55 18.25 0.25
N ASN A 54 -21.73 17.62 0.30
CA ASN A 54 -22.98 18.29 0.66
C ASN A 54 -22.90 18.91 2.06
N LYS A 55 -22.36 18.18 3.06
CA LYS A 55 -22.15 18.71 4.41
C LYS A 55 -21.22 19.93 4.42
N ILE A 56 -20.17 19.91 3.61
CA ILE A 56 -19.24 21.05 3.45
C ILE A 56 -19.98 22.25 2.84
N LEU A 57 -20.77 22.03 1.78
CA LEU A 57 -21.56 23.08 1.14
C LEU A 57 -22.57 23.70 2.11
N ASP A 58 -23.26 22.90 2.93
CA ASP A 58 -24.18 23.39 3.96
C ASP A 58 -23.46 24.26 5.01
N LYS A 59 -22.24 23.88 5.38
CA LYS A 59 -21.40 24.64 6.31
C LYS A 59 -20.96 25.97 5.71
N ILE A 60 -20.58 25.99 4.42
CA ILE A 60 -20.31 27.22 3.69
C ILE A 60 -21.55 28.11 3.66
N ALA A 61 -22.73 27.55 3.38
CA ALA A 61 -23.98 28.30 3.32
C ALA A 61 -24.36 28.95 4.67
N LYS A 62 -24.05 28.27 5.78
CA LYS A 62 -24.37 28.75 7.15
C LYS A 62 -23.35 29.72 7.72
N SER A 63 -22.05 29.43 7.57
CA SER A 63 -20.97 30.14 8.27
C SER A 63 -19.85 30.66 7.36
N GLY A 64 -19.98 30.48 6.04
CA GLY A 64 -19.01 30.95 5.04
C GLY A 64 -17.79 30.05 4.87
N TYR A 65 -17.01 30.31 3.82
CA TYR A 65 -15.84 29.50 3.45
C TYR A 65 -14.71 29.48 4.50
N GLU A 66 -14.56 30.57 5.26
CA GLU A 66 -13.54 30.68 6.31
C GLU A 66 -13.78 29.71 7.49
N SER A 67 -15.01 29.21 7.65
CA SER A 67 -15.36 28.23 8.68
C SER A 67 -14.91 26.79 8.37
N LEU A 68 -14.37 26.54 7.17
CA LEU A 68 -13.89 25.22 6.78
C LEU A 68 -12.50 24.92 7.35
N ASN A 69 -12.33 23.70 7.85
CA ASN A 69 -11.03 23.20 8.24
C ASN A 69 -10.19 22.81 7.00
N LYS A 70 -8.90 22.55 7.21
CA LYS A 70 -7.97 22.24 6.10
C LYS A 70 -8.42 21.01 5.29
N GLU A 71 -8.92 19.98 5.95
CA GLU A 71 -9.36 18.73 5.32
C GLU A 71 -10.64 18.91 4.48
N GLU A 72 -11.59 19.71 4.96
CA GLU A 72 -12.82 20.08 4.25
C GLU A 72 -12.49 20.91 3.00
N LYS A 73 -11.57 21.88 3.12
CA LYS A 73 -11.08 22.66 1.98
C LYS A 73 -10.38 21.76 0.94
N GLU A 74 -9.53 20.84 1.40
CA GLU A 74 -8.88 19.87 0.51
C GLU A 74 -9.89 18.95 -0.18
N THR A 75 -10.93 18.52 0.53
CA THR A 75 -12.01 17.68 -0.02
C THR A 75 -12.78 18.43 -1.10
N LEU A 76 -13.13 19.69 -0.85
CA LEU A 76 -13.79 20.54 -1.84
C LEU A 76 -12.92 20.78 -3.08
N PHE A 77 -11.62 21.02 -2.89
CA PHE A 77 -10.66 21.22 -3.99
C PHE A 77 -10.44 19.95 -4.81
N LYS A 78 -10.37 18.78 -4.16
CA LYS A 78 -10.31 17.49 -4.84
C LYS A 78 -11.58 17.24 -5.64
N ALA A 79 -12.74 17.59 -5.08
CA ALA A 79 -14.02 17.49 -5.77
C ALA A 79 -14.12 18.43 -6.98
N SER A 80 -13.60 19.65 -6.91
CA SER A 80 -13.64 20.61 -8.02
C SER A 80 -12.71 20.25 -9.18
N LYS A 81 -11.68 19.43 -8.93
CA LYS A 81 -10.71 18.96 -9.93
C LYS A 81 -11.08 17.63 -10.58
N LYS A 82 -12.13 16.99 -10.08
CA LYS A 82 -12.64 15.72 -10.58
C LYS A 82 -13.65 15.97 -11.69
#